data_AF-A0A8H3LCV4-F1
#
_entry.id   AF-A0A8H3LCV4-F1
#
_cell.length_a   1.000
_cell.length_b   1.000
_cell.length_c   1.000
_cell.angle_alpha   90.00
_cell.angle_beta   90.00
_cell.angle_gamma   90.00
#
_symmetry.space_group_name_H-M   'P 1'
#
loop_
_entity.id
_entity.type
_entity.pdbx_description
1 polymer ?
#
loop_
_entity_poly.entity_id
_entity_poly.type
_entity_poly.pdbx_seq_one_letter_code
_entity_poly.pdbx_strand_id
1 'polypeptide(L)'
;MNAYPSEYSVLVLDNVRIHHDKDLIEYIESFSERVEFLPPYSPDFNPIESSFSVIKSFLQKYRDFVNSCSDPRYPLLIACIQITLNMTAKFFKDSIYM
;
A
#
# COMPACT_ATOMS: atom_id res chain seq x y z
N MET A 1 -10.46 9.26 13.14
CA MET A 1 -10.23 8.98 11.70
C MET A 1 -11.59 9.06 11.03
N ASN A 2 -11.70 9.33 9.73
CA ASN A 2 -12.97 9.09 9.03
C ASN A 2 -12.89 7.66 8.47
N ALA A 3 -14.02 6.95 8.40
CA ALA A 3 -14.07 5.67 7.71
C ALA A 3 -13.60 5.87 6.26
N TYR A 4 -12.53 5.19 5.86
CA TYR A 4 -11.92 5.36 4.55
C TYR A 4 -11.67 4.01 3.85
N PRO A 5 -12.06 3.87 2.57
CA PRO A 5 -12.79 4.84 1.75
C PRO A 5 -14.28 4.98 2.13
N SER A 6 -14.82 4.05 2.93
CA SER A 6 -16.19 4.06 3.42
C SER A 6 -16.32 3.29 4.74
N GLU A 7 -17.51 3.27 5.35
CA GLU A 7 -17.83 2.28 6.39
C GLU A 7 -17.57 0.85 5.88
N TYR A 8 -17.25 -0.06 6.80
CA TYR A 8 -16.96 -1.47 6.52
C TYR A 8 -15.71 -1.69 5.65
N SER A 9 -14.77 -0.74 5.67
CA SER A 9 -13.47 -0.90 5.02
C SER A 9 -12.59 -1.90 5.77
N VAL A 10 -11.75 -2.61 5.03
CA VAL A 10 -10.77 -3.55 5.58
C VAL A 10 -9.37 -2.98 5.37
N LEU A 11 -8.65 -2.76 6.47
CA LEU A 11 -7.24 -2.42 6.44
C LEU A 11 -6.41 -3.70 6.47
N VAL A 12 -5.72 -3.97 5.38
CA VAL A 12 -4.78 -5.08 5.26
C VAL A 12 -3.39 -4.60 5.67
N LEU A 13 -2.79 -5.27 6.66
CA LEU A 13 -1.42 -5.02 7.12
C LEU A 13 -0.56 -6.28 6.95
N ASP A 14 0.76 -6.08 6.78
CA ASP A 14 1.68 -7.19 6.90
C ASP A 14 1.76 -7.68 8.37
N ASN A 15 2.43 -8.81 8.60
CA ASN A 15 2.46 -9.43 9.93
C ASN A 15 3.61 -8.94 10.83
N VAL A 16 4.25 -7.80 10.54
CA VAL A 16 5.36 -7.34 11.39
C VAL A 16 4.86 -6.90 12.76
N ARG A 17 5.69 -7.12 13.79
CA ARG A 17 5.32 -6.85 15.20
C ARG A 17 4.86 -5.40 15.46
N ILE A 18 5.37 -4.43 14.70
CA ILE A 18 4.98 -3.01 14.86
C ILE A 18 3.55 -2.73 14.42
N HIS A 19 2.90 -3.63 13.68
CA HIS A 19 1.48 -3.51 13.30
C HIS A 19 0.51 -4.12 14.33
N HIS A 20 1.03 -4.84 15.33
CA HIS A 20 0.24 -5.47 16.40
C HIS A 20 0.07 -4.56 17.64
N ASP A 21 0.09 -3.25 17.44
CA ASP A 21 -0.20 -2.30 18.51
C ASP A 21 -1.68 -2.34 18.85
N LYS A 22 -2.01 -2.75 20.07
CA LYS A 22 -3.37 -3.01 20.50
C LYS A 22 -4.23 -1.74 20.47
N ASP A 23 -3.69 -0.63 20.95
CA ASP A 23 -4.41 0.65 21.04
C ASP A 23 -4.71 1.20 19.64
N LEU A 24 -3.77 1.04 18.69
CA LEU A 24 -3.97 1.38 17.28
C LEU A 24 -5.09 0.54 16.65
N ILE A 25 -5.09 -0.77 16.86
CA ILE A 25 -6.10 -1.67 16.29
C ILE A 25 -7.49 -1.31 16.85
N GLU A 26 -7.62 -1.17 18.17
CA GLU A 26 -8.89 -0.79 18.81
C GLU A 26 -9.39 0.57 18.32
N TYR A 27 -8.48 1.52 18.10
CA TYR A 27 -8.81 2.82 17.53
C TYR A 27 -9.32 2.70 16.08
N ILE A 28 -8.69 1.91 15.22
CA ILE A 28 -9.13 1.71 13.82
C ILE A 28 -10.51 1.04 13.79
N GLU A 29 -10.68 -0.05 14.54
CA GLU A 29 -11.94 -0.81 14.55
C GLU A 29 -13.11 -0.02 15.15
N SER A 30 -12.84 1.02 15.95
CA SER A 30 -13.88 1.94 16.45
C SER A 30 -14.61 2.72 15.34
N PHE A 31 -14.07 2.76 14.11
CA PHE A 31 -14.67 3.42 12.94
C PHE A 31 -15.50 2.48 12.05
N SER A 32 -15.94 1.31 12.55
CA SER A 32 -16.60 0.26 11.75
C SER A 32 -15.71 -0.28 10.63
N GLU A 33 -14.39 -0.23 10.83
CA GLU A 33 -13.37 -0.82 9.98
C GLU A 33 -12.88 -2.15 10.58
N ARG A 34 -12.20 -2.97 9.78
CA ARG A 34 -11.59 -4.21 10.25
C ARG A 34 -10.12 -4.23 9.89
N VAL A 35 -9.26 -4.67 10.82
CA VAL A 35 -7.85 -4.93 10.53
C VAL A 35 -7.66 -6.41 10.20
N GLU A 36 -6.99 -6.71 9.09
CA GLU A 36 -6.62 -8.06 8.69
C GLU A 36 -5.10 -8.14 8.49
N PHE A 37 -4.49 -9.17 9.07
CA PHE A 37 -3.05 -9.41 8.92
C PHE A 37 -2.79 -10.48 7.87
N LEU A 38 -1.76 -10.27 7.07
CA LEU A 38 -1.29 -11.30 6.14
C LEU A 38 -0.73 -12.52 6.89
N PRO A 39 -0.91 -13.74 6.36
CA PRO A 39 -0.21 -14.90 6.89
C PRO A 39 1.31 -14.70 6.85
N PRO A 40 2.07 -15.29 7.80
CA PRO A 40 3.52 -15.25 7.75
C PRO A 40 4.07 -15.66 6.38
N TYR A 41 5.11 -14.95 5.91
CA TYR A 41 5.81 -15.23 4.66
C TYR A 41 4.91 -15.28 3.41
N SER A 42 3.82 -14.50 3.40
CA SER A 42 2.90 -14.39 2.26
C SER A 42 2.95 -13.01 1.56
N PRO A 43 4.13 -12.53 1.13
CA PRO A 43 4.22 -11.23 0.45
C PRO A 43 3.46 -11.22 -0.89
N ASP A 44 3.34 -12.39 -1.53
CA ASP A 44 2.59 -12.54 -2.78
C ASP A 44 1.10 -12.19 -2.64
N PHE A 45 0.57 -12.23 -1.41
CA PHE A 45 -0.81 -11.86 -1.11
C PHE A 45 -0.97 -10.37 -0.78
N ASN A 46 0.11 -9.59 -0.73
CA ASN A 46 0.06 -8.17 -0.44
C ASN A 46 -0.03 -7.33 -1.73
N PRO A 47 -1.17 -6.70 -2.04
CA PRO A 47 -1.33 -5.89 -3.25
C PRO A 47 -0.33 -4.73 -3.35
N ILE A 48 0.24 -4.27 -2.22
CA ILE A 48 1.22 -3.18 -2.22
C ILE A 48 2.53 -3.57 -2.91
N GLU A 49 2.90 -4.85 -2.95
CA GLU A 49 4.13 -5.31 -3.60
C GLU A 49 4.10 -5.03 -5.12
N SER A 50 2.95 -5.25 -5.75
CA SER A 50 2.74 -4.88 -7.16
C SER A 50 2.85 -3.36 -7.37
N SER A 51 2.38 -2.56 -6.40
CA SER A 51 2.51 -1.10 -6.42
C SER A 51 3.98 -0.66 -6.29
N PHE A 52 4.74 -1.28 -5.38
CA PHE A 52 6.17 -1.04 -5.21
C PHE A 52 6.97 -1.43 -6.46
N SER A 53 6.59 -2.51 -7.15
CA SER A 53 7.21 -2.92 -8.42
C SER A 53 7.08 -1.83 -9.49
N VAL A 54 5.91 -1.20 -9.61
CA VAL A 54 5.66 -0.08 -10.53
C VAL A 54 6.50 1.15 -10.17
N ILE A 55 6.49 1.55 -8.90
CA ILE A 55 7.27 2.68 -8.40
C ILE A 55 8.76 2.46 -8.67
N LYS A 56 9.27 1.29 -8.31
CA LYS A 56 10.69 0.93 -8.51
C LYS A 56 11.06 0.92 -9.99
N SER A 57 10.21 0.38 -10.85
CA SER A 57 10.42 0.36 -12.30
C SER A 57 10.49 1.77 -12.88
N PHE A 58 9.62 2.67 -12.42
CA PHE A 58 9.67 4.09 -12.80
C PHE A 58 10.99 4.74 -12.36
N LEU A 59 11.35 4.63 -11.08
CA LEU A 59 12.57 5.25 -10.54
C LEU A 59 13.84 4.73 -11.23
N GLN A 60 13.88 3.44 -11.60
CA GLN A 60 14.99 2.85 -12.34
C GLN A 60 15.06 3.38 -13.78
N LYS A 61 13.91 3.45 -14.47
CA LYS A 61 13.83 3.96 -15.85
C LYS A 61 14.23 5.43 -15.96
N TYR A 62 13.87 6.25 -14.97
CA TYR A 62 14.10 7.69 -14.97
C TYR A 62 15.24 8.11 -14.03
N ARG A 63 16.26 7.25 -13.86
CA ARG A 63 17.34 7.45 -12.90
C ARG A 63 18.03 8.82 -13.01
N ASP A 64 18.27 9.31 -14.22
CA ASP A 64 18.92 10.62 -14.42
C ASP A 64 18.05 11.78 -13.92
N PHE A 65 16.74 11.70 -14.12
CA PHE A 65 15.78 12.65 -13.57
C PHE A 65 15.70 12.55 -12.03
N VAL A 66 15.70 11.33 -11.48
CA VAL A 66 15.71 11.13 -10.02
C VAL A 66 16.96 11.76 -9.40
N ASN A 67 18.13 11.56 -10.04
CA ASN A 67 19.41 12.08 -9.55
C ASN A 67 19.55 13.60 -9.71
N SER A 68 18.83 14.22 -10.65
CA SER A 68 18.84 15.67 -10.84
C SER A 68 17.89 16.41 -9.89
N CYS A 69 16.94 15.71 -9.27
CA CYS A 69 16.03 16.28 -8.28
C CYS A 69 16.75 16.51 -6.94
N SER A 70 16.71 17.75 -6.43
CA SER A 70 17.24 18.06 -5.10
C SER A 70 16.40 17.46 -3.97
N ASP A 71 15.07 17.35 -4.17
CA ASP A 71 14.16 16.70 -3.23
C ASP A 71 13.74 15.32 -3.76
N PRO A 72 14.13 14.21 -3.12
CA PRO A 72 13.78 12.86 -3.55
C PRO A 72 12.28 12.54 -3.40
N ARG A 73 11.51 13.35 -2.66
CA ARG A 73 10.06 13.18 -2.54
C ARG A 73 9.33 13.50 -3.83
N TYR A 74 9.86 14.42 -4.64
CA TYR A 74 9.26 14.79 -5.92
C TYR A 74 9.21 13.62 -6.92
N PRO A 75 10.33 12.96 -7.28
CA PRO A 75 10.28 11.81 -8.17
C PRO A 75 9.48 10.64 -7.59
N LEU A 76 9.47 10.47 -6.26
CA LEU A 76 8.64 9.46 -5.60
C LEU A 76 7.14 9.73 -5.80
N LEU A 77 6.70 10.98 -5.62
CA LEU A 77 5.30 11.36 -5.85
C LEU A 77 4.88 11.14 -7.31
N ILE A 78 5.74 11.52 -8.26
CA ILE A 78 5.49 11.27 -9.69
C ILE A 78 5.38 9.77 -9.98
N ALA A 79 6.22 8.94 -9.35
CA ALA A 79 6.16 7.49 -9.47
C ALA A 79 4.84 6.93 -8.92
N CYS A 80 4.38 7.41 -7.76
CA CYS A 80 3.08 7.02 -7.18
C CYS A 80 1.91 7.38 -8.09
N ILE A 81 1.96 8.53 -8.77
CA ILE A 81 0.91 8.96 -9.73
C ILE A 81 0.82 8.04 -10.96
N GLN A 82 1.84 7.24 -11.26
CA GLN A 82 1.76 6.24 -12.34
C GLN A 82 0.83 5.07 -12.02
N ILE A 83 0.45 4.88 -10.75
CA ILE A 83 -0.47 3.82 -10.34
C ILE A 83 -1.90 4.27 -10.66
N THR A 84 -2.49 3.67 -11.68
CA THR A 84 -3.87 3.97 -12.11
C THR A 84 -4.89 3.12 -11.37
N LEU A 85 -6.16 3.55 -11.38
CA LEU A 85 -7.28 2.78 -10.81
C LEU A 85 -7.38 1.36 -11.39
N ASN A 86 -7.15 1.20 -12.69
CA ASN A 86 -7.17 -0.13 -13.34
C ASN A 86 -6.04 -1.03 -12.84
N MET A 87 -4.86 -0.45 -12.56
CA MET A 87 -3.74 -1.19 -11.99
C MET A 87 -4.06 -1.60 -10.56
N THR A 88 -4.57 -0.69 -9.73
CA THR A 88 -4.97 -0.99 -8.36
C THR A 88 -6.01 -2.10 -8.31
N ALA A 89 -7.06 -2.03 -9.14
CA ALA A 89 -8.06 -3.08 -9.22
C ALA A 89 -7.46 -4.44 -9.61
N LYS A 90 -6.49 -4.45 -10.53
CA LYS A 90 -5.75 -5.66 -10.89
C LYS A 90 -4.88 -6.20 -9.75
N PHE A 91 -4.20 -5.34 -8.99
CA PHE A 91 -3.35 -5.76 -7.87
C PHE A 91 -4.16 -6.49 -6.79
N PHE A 92 -5.38 -6.04 -6.52
CA PHE A 92 -6.29 -6.73 -5.61
C PHE A 92 -6.82 -8.04 -6.21
N LYS A 93 -7.16 -8.06 -7.50
CA LYS A 93 -7.62 -9.29 -8.19
C LYS A 93 -6.54 -10.38 -8.27
N ASP A 94 -5.27 -10.00 -8.34
CA ASP A 94 -4.15 -10.93 -8.37
C ASP A 94 -3.75 -11.39 -6.93
N SER A 95 -4.43 -10.88 -5.90
CA SER A 95 -4.23 -11.23 -4.48
C SER A 95 -5.32 -12.19 -3.97
N ILE A 96 -5.40 -12.42 -2.65
CA ILE A 96 -6.41 -13.30 -2.03
C ILE A 96 -7.73 -12.61 -1.66
N TYR A 97 -7.83 -11.30 -1.89
CA TYR A 97 -8.95 -10.49 -1.39
C TYR A 97 -10.12 -10.37 -2.37
N MET A 98 -9.95 -10.71 -3.66
CA MET A 98 -10.96 -10.61 -4.72
C MET A 98 -10.86 -11.76 -5.72
#